data_AF-A0A7U6KL88-F1
#
_entry.id   AF-A0A7U6KL88-F1
#
_cell.length_a   1.000
_cell.length_b   1.000
_cell.length_c   1.000
_cell.angle_alpha   90.00
_cell.angle_beta   90.00
_cell.angle_gamma   90.00
#
_symmetry.space_group_name_H-M   'P 1'
#
loop_
_entity.id
_entity.type
_entity.pdbx_description
1 polymer ?
#
loop_
_entity_poly.entity_id
_entity_poly.type
_entity_poly.pdbx_seq_one_letter_code
_entity_poly.pdbx_strand_id
1 'polypeptide(L)' 'MRLLTAVDQLFLLLESRKQPMHVGGLFLFELPEGADSDFVYQLVKQMQESDVPPSFPFNQVLEHLVFWKKTKILM' A
#
# COMPACT_ATOMS: atom_id res chain seq x y z
N MET A 1 -11.39 3.29 -15.54
CA MET A 1 -11.91 3.55 -14.18
C MET A 1 -12.74 2.35 -13.77
N ARG A 2 -12.79 2.00 -12.48
CA ARG A 2 -13.58 0.89 -11.94
C ARG A 2 -14.48 1.43 -10.84
N LEU A 3 -15.76 1.09 -10.84
CA LEU A 3 -16.68 1.50 -9.77
C LEU A 3 -16.25 0.88 -8.43
N LEU A 4 -16.34 1.65 -7.35
CA LEU A 4 -16.15 1.11 -6.01
C LEU A 4 -17.22 0.05 -5.71
N THR A 5 -16.83 -1.01 -4.99
CA THR A 5 -17.82 -1.96 -4.50
C THR A 5 -18.67 -1.33 -3.39
N ALA A 6 -19.86 -1.88 -3.13
CA ALA A 6 -20.71 -1.40 -2.04
C ALA A 6 -20.02 -1.49 -0.66
N VAL A 7 -19.18 -2.52 -0.47
CA VAL A 7 -18.39 -2.69 0.75
C VAL A 7 -17.31 -1.60 0.84
N ASP A 8 -16.54 -1.36 -0.21
CA ASP A 8 -15.51 -0.29 -0.22
C ASP A 8 -16.13 1.08 0.12
N GLN A 9 -17.31 1.38 -0.43
CA GLN A 9 -18.02 2.63 -0.14
C GLN A 9 -18.41 2.73 1.34
N LEU A 10 -18.88 1.64 1.95
CA LEU A 10 -19.23 1.62 3.37
C LEU A 10 -18.01 1.92 4.26
N PHE A 11 -16.84 1.35 3.95
CA PHE A 11 -15.61 1.62 4.69
C PHE A 11 -15.22 3.11 4.62
N LEU A 12 -15.31 3.74 3.45
CA LEU A 12 -15.02 5.16 3.28
C LEU A 12 -16.04 6.06 3.99
N LEU A 13 -17.33 5.69 3.97
CA LEU A 13 -18.40 6.46 4.61
C LEU A 13 -18.33 6.43 6.15
N LEU A 14 -17.93 5.30 6.72
CA LEU A 14 -17.81 5.13 8.17
C LEU A 14 -16.47 5.65 8.74
N GLU A 15 -15.50 5.93 7.87
CA GLU A 15 -14.19 6.43 8.30
C GLU A 15 -14.32 7.81 8.96
N SER A 16 -13.70 7.93 10.13
CA SER A 16 -13.60 9.20 10.85
C SER A 16 -12.22 9.39 11.45
N ARG A 17 -11.90 10.61 11.89
CA ARG A 17 -10.63 10.90 12.59
C ARG A 17 -10.41 10.03 13.83
N LYS A 18 -11.48 9.56 14.48
CA LYS A 18 -11.43 8.70 15.68
C LYS A 18 -11.46 7.21 15.36
N GLN A 19 -11.95 6.85 14.18
CA GLN A 19 -12.11 5.47 13.73
C GLN A 19 -11.60 5.37 12.29
N PRO A 20 -10.27 5.25 12.11
CA PRO A 20 -9.71 4.98 10.80
C PRO A 20 -10.07 3.56 10.37
N MET A 21 -10.36 3.38 9.08
CA MET A 21 -10.89 2.11 8.55
C MET A 21 -9.81 1.30 7.80
N HIS A 22 -8.53 1.57 8.07
CA HIS A 22 -7.42 0.80 7.51
C HIS A 22 -7.11 -0.44 8.36
N VAL A 23 -6.61 -1.50 7.70
CA VAL A 23 -6.11 -2.72 8.35
C VAL A 23 -4.59 -2.75 8.23
N GLY A 24 -3.91 -3.03 9.34
CA GLY A 24 -2.46 -3.20 9.39
C GLY A 24 -2.08 -4.65 9.72
N GLY A 25 -0.93 -5.09 9.20
CA GLY A 25 -0.32 -6.38 9.54
C GLY A 25 1.08 -6.17 10.12
N LEU A 26 1.39 -6.85 11.21
CA LEU A 26 2.74 -6.91 11.78
C LEU A 26 3.36 -8.25 11.43
N PHE A 27 4.50 -8.21 10.74
CA PHE A 27 5.27 -9.40 10.38
C PHE A 27 6.60 -9.38 11.12
N LEU A 28 6.94 -10.49 11.75
CA LEU A 28 8.23 -10.70 12.39
C LEU A 28 9.07 -11.60 11.49
N PHE A 29 10.31 -11.19 11.24
CA PHE A 29 11.26 -11.89 10.39
C PHE A 29 12.58 -12.08 11.13
N GLU A 30 13.32 -13.10 10.72
CA GLU A 30 14.69 -13.33 11.12
C GLU A 30 15.64 -12.89 9.99
N LEU A 31 16.83 -12.43 10.38
CA LEU A 31 17.86 -12.11 9.39
C LEU A 31 18.35 -13.40 8.71
N PRO A 32 18.66 -13.37 7.40
CA PRO A 32 19.32 -14.48 6.75
C PRO A 32 20.65 -14.84 7.43
N GLU A 33 21.05 -16.11 7.35
CA GLU A 33 22.34 -16.55 7.86
C GLU A 33 23.48 -15.81 7.15
N GLY A 34 24.42 -15.25 7.93
CA GLY A 34 25.54 -14.48 7.41
C GLY A 34 25.20 -13.08 6.89
N ALA A 35 24.00 -12.55 7.17
CA ALA A 35 23.64 -11.18 6.78
C ALA A 35 24.52 -10.13 7.48
N ASP A 36 24.96 -9.14 6.71
CA ASP A 36 25.73 -8.00 7.23
C ASP A 36 24.88 -7.10 8.15
N SER A 37 25.55 -6.31 8.99
CA SER A 37 24.89 -5.41 9.96
C SER A 37 24.00 -4.35 9.32
N ASP A 38 24.16 -4.05 8.03
CA ASP A 38 23.40 -3.08 7.26
C ASP A 38 22.33 -3.72 6.35
N PHE A 39 22.09 -5.03 6.45
CA PHE A 39 21.15 -5.76 5.58
C PHE A 39 19.78 -5.08 5.46
N VAL A 40 19.17 -4.68 6.59
CA VAL A 40 17.85 -4.02 6.59
C VAL A 40 17.91 -2.65 5.90
N TYR A 41 19.01 -1.91 6.08
CA TYR A 41 19.21 -0.64 5.40
C TYR A 41 19.31 -0.83 3.88
N GLN A 42 20.08 -1.82 3.42
CA GLN A 42 20.19 -2.13 2.00
C GLN A 42 18.85 -2.59 1.42
N LEU A 43 18.08 -3.41 2.15
CA LEU A 43 16.75 -3.84 1.73
C LEU A 43 15.80 -2.66 1.54
N VAL A 44 15.76 -1.71 2.49
CA VAL A 44 14.94 -0.51 2.37
C VAL A 44 15.40 0.35 1.19
N LYS A 45 16.72 0.52 1.01
CA LYS A 45 17.27 1.27 -0.12
C LYS A 45 16.89 0.64 -1.46
N GLN A 46 16.96 -0.69 -1.58
CA GLN A 46 16.50 -1.42 -2.77
C GLN A 46 15.01 -1.20 -3.05
N MET A 47 14.16 -1.16 -2.02
CA MET A 47 12.74 -0.86 -2.20
C MET A 47 12.50 0.57 -2.70
N GLN A 48 13.29 1.53 -2.23
CA GLN A 48 13.19 2.94 -2.64
C GLN A 48 13.71 3.18 -4.06
N GLU A 49 14.77 2.47 -4.47
CA GLU A 49 15.38 2.57 -5.79
C GLU A 49 14.68 1.68 -6.85
N SER A 50 13.66 0.92 -6.44
CA SER A 50 12.96 -0.02 -7.31
C SER A 50 12.02 0.71 -8.29
N ASP A 51 12.23 0.50 -9.59
CA ASP A 51 11.32 0.96 -10.65
C ASP A 51 10.09 0.03 -10.83
N VAL A 52 9.89 -0.96 -9.95
CA VAL A 52 8.76 -1.88 -10.07
C VAL A 52 7.46 -1.10 -9.80
N PRO A 53 6.57 -0.97 -10.80
CA PRO A 53 5.35 -0.20 -10.61
C PRO A 53 4.44 -0.90 -9.59
N PRO A 54 3.65 -0.14 -8.81
CA PRO A 54 2.66 -0.75 -7.93
C PRO A 54 1.71 -1.62 -8.77
N SER A 55 1.30 -2.74 -8.18
CA SER A 55 0.33 -3.66 -8.77
C SER A 55 -1.05 -3.48 -8.14
N PHE A 56 -2.06 -4.16 -8.65
CA PHE A 56 -3.38 -4.15 -8.01
C PHE A 56 -3.27 -4.77 -6.61
N PRO A 57 -3.87 -4.17 -5.55
CA PRO A 57 -4.78 -3.02 -5.56
C PRO A 57 -4.12 -1.63 -5.38
N PHE A 58 -2.82 -1.56 -5.15
CA PHE A 58 -2.09 -0.32 -4.82
C PHE A 58 -1.83 0.63 -6.00
N ASN A 59 -2.12 0.21 -7.23
CA ASN A 59 -1.97 1.03 -8.44
C ASN A 59 -3.20 1.89 -8.79
N GLN A 60 -4.02 2.19 -7.80
CA GLN A 60 -5.30 2.88 -7.98
C GLN A 60 -5.45 4.02 -6.96
N VAL A 61 -6.09 5.09 -7.38
CA VAL A 61 -6.50 6.21 -6.51
C VAL A 61 -8.00 6.42 -6.60
N LEU A 62 -8.58 6.91 -5.51
CA LEU A 62 -10.00 7.27 -5.45
C LEU A 62 -10.23 8.58 -6.20
N GLU A 63 -11.17 8.55 -7.14
CA GLU A 63 -11.55 9.70 -7.96
C GLU A 63 -13.07 9.92 -7.85
N HIS A 64 -13.47 11.17 -7.65
CA HIS A 64 -14.87 11.57 -7.44
C HIS A 64 -15.62 10.78 -6.36
N LEU A 65 -14.91 10.23 -5.37
CA LEU A 65 -15.43 9.40 -4.27
C LEU A 65 -16.14 8.09 -4.69
N VAL A 66 -16.19 7.76 -5.98
CA VAL A 66 -16.97 6.60 -6.48
C VAL A 66 -16.22 5.74 -7.48
N PHE A 67 -15.09 6.22 -8.02
CA PHE A 67 -14.30 5.48 -9.00
C PHE A 67 -12.86 5.23 -8.53
N TRP A 68 -12.39 4.02 -8.76
CA TRP A 68 -10.96 3.71 -8.80
C TRP A 68 -10.39 4.08 -10.17
N LYS A 69 -9.40 4.98 -10.17
CA LYS A 69 -8.61 5.32 -11.36
C LYS A 69 -7.22 4.73 -11.23
N LYS A 70 -6.82 3.97 -12.26
CA LYS A 70 -5.43 3.52 -12.37
C LYS A 70 -4.56 4.75 -12.53
N THR A 71 -3.49 4.80 -11.75
CA THR A 71 -2.51 5.88 -11.84
C THR A 71 -1.14 5.27 -12.09
N LYS A 72 -0.31 6.02 -12.81
CA LYS A 72 1.13 5.78 -12.83
C LYS A 72 1.69 6.55 -11.63
N ILE A 73 1.53 6.00 -10.42
CA ILE A 73 2.36 6.46 -9.31
C ILE A 73 3.76 5.94 -9.64
N LEU A 74 4.62 6.86 -10.09
CA LEU A 74 6.06 6.69 -9.97
C LEU A 74 6.34 6.84 -8.47
N MET A 75 6.73 5.75 -7.82
CA MET A 75 7.33 5.82 -6.49
C MET A 75 8.73 6.43 -6.61
#